data_AF-A0A1X9XQ66-F1
#
_entry.id   AF-A0A1X9XQ66-F1
#
_cell.length_a   1.000
_cell.length_b   1.000
_cell.length_c   1.000
_cell.angle_alpha   90.00
_cell.angle_beta   90.00
_cell.angle_gamma   90.00
#
_symmetry.space_group_name_H-M   'P 1'
#
loop_
_entity.id
_entity.type
_entity.pdbx_description
1 polymer ?
#
loop_
_entity_poly.entity_id
_entity_poly.type
_entity_poly.pdbx_seq_one_letter_code
_entity_poly.pdbx_strand_id
1 'polypeptide(L)'
;NVKETGVAMTLLRYLSLNGLRPVAAGNLKGMIDRYRTPKTQEDFAAKHEMEPAKVTSFADGTKLSMESAILANATGFRAGQRG
;
A
#
# COMPACT_ATOMS: atom_id res chain seq x y z
N ASN A 1 -6.81 -3.51 -14.41
CA ASN A 1 -5.85 -3.25 -13.31
C ASN A 1 -6.48 -2.40 -12.22
N VAL A 2 -7.19 -3.01 -11.27
CA VAL A 2 -7.68 -2.30 -10.07
C VAL A 2 -6.52 -2.28 -9.07
N LYS A 3 -6.03 -1.09 -8.70
CA LYS A 3 -5.03 -0.92 -7.63
C LYS A 3 -5.68 -1.14 -6.26
N GLU A 4 -4.91 -1.50 -5.24
CA GLU A 4 -5.44 -1.87 -3.92
C GLU A 4 -6.37 -0.80 -3.33
N THR A 5 -6.05 0.47 -3.54
CA THR A 5 -6.89 1.59 -3.11
C THR A 5 -8.33 1.50 -3.64
N GLY A 6 -8.53 1.01 -4.87
CA GLY A 6 -9.88 0.83 -5.45
C GLY A 6 -10.66 -0.28 -4.75
N VAL A 7 -9.98 -1.35 -4.31
CA VAL A 7 -10.59 -2.43 -3.53
C VAL A 7 -11.00 -1.90 -2.15
N ALA A 8 -10.09 -1.18 -1.47
CA ALA A 8 -10.37 -0.57 -0.17
C ALA A 8 -11.58 0.39 -0.24
N MET A 9 -11.69 1.22 -1.28
CA MET A 9 -12.84 2.12 -1.46
C MET A 9 -14.16 1.38 -1.66
N THR A 10 -14.16 0.26 -2.40
CA THR A 10 -15.35 -0.59 -2.55
C THR A 10 -15.78 -1.17 -1.21
N LEU A 11 -14.84 -1.68 -0.39
CA LEU A 11 -15.16 -2.19 0.94
C LEU A 11 -15.69 -1.09 1.86
N LEU A 12 -15.07 0.09 1.87
CA LEU A 12 -15.54 1.21 2.68
C LEU A 12 -16.97 1.61 2.32
N ARG A 13 -17.28 1.68 1.03
CA ARG A 13 -18.66 1.96 0.57
C ARG A 13 -19.64 0.88 1.03
N TYR A 14 -19.26 -0.39 0.92
CA TYR A 14 -20.08 -1.50 1.37
C TYR A 14 -20.37 -1.42 2.87
N LEU A 15 -19.34 -1.20 3.70
CA LEU A 15 -19.51 -1.08 5.16
C LEU A 15 -20.44 0.07 5.53
N SER A 16 -20.25 1.24 4.93
CA SER A 16 -21.12 2.41 5.16
C SER A 16 -22.57 2.13 4.77
N LEU A 17 -22.83 1.43 3.67
CA LEU A 17 -24.19 1.03 3.26
C LEU A 17 -24.85 0.06 4.24
N ASN A 18 -24.06 -0.72 4.98
CA ASN A 18 -24.56 -1.63 6.03
C ASN A 18 -24.69 -0.93 7.40
N GLY A 19 -24.55 0.40 7.47
CA GLY A 19 -24.64 1.16 8.72
C GLY A 19 -23.43 0.96 9.65
N LEU A 20 -22.35 0.35 9.17
CA LEU A 20 -21.12 0.20 9.93
C LEU A 20 -20.28 1.47 9.81
N ARG A 21 -19.56 1.80 10.90
CA ARG A 21 -18.64 2.93 10.94
C ARG A 21 -17.20 2.42 10.84
N PRO A 22 -16.51 2.57 9.68
CA PRO A 22 -15.12 2.18 9.56
C PRO A 22 -14.23 3.04 10.48
N VAL A 23 -13.32 2.40 11.22
CA VAL A 23 -12.40 3.08 12.15
C VAL A 23 -10.94 3.11 11.66
N ALA A 24 -10.60 2.24 10.71
CA ALA A 24 -9.32 2.19 10.03
C ALA A 24 -9.50 1.58 8.63
N ALA A 25 -8.61 1.93 7.70
CA ALA A 25 -8.58 1.38 6.36
C ALA A 25 -7.16 1.43 5.79
N GLY A 26 -6.81 0.46 4.98
CA GLY A 26 -5.51 0.37 4.31
C GLY A 26 -5.13 -1.07 4.03
N ASN A 27 -3.92 -1.23 3.51
CA ASN A 27 -3.33 -2.54 3.22
C ASN A 27 -2.31 -2.92 4.30
N LEU A 28 -2.07 -4.22 4.45
CA LEU A 28 -1.08 -4.78 5.36
C LEU A 28 0.01 -5.49 4.57
N LYS A 29 1.26 -5.30 4.97
CA LYS A 29 2.40 -6.01 4.43
C LYS A 29 3.15 -6.70 5.56
N GLY A 30 3.30 -8.02 5.46
CA GLY A 30 3.93 -8.82 6.52
C GLY A 30 5.42 -8.54 6.71
N MET A 31 6.10 -7.93 5.73
CA MET A 31 7.51 -7.56 5.81
C MET A 31 7.76 -6.24 5.08
N ILE A 32 8.33 -5.27 5.79
CA ILE A 32 8.81 -3.99 5.25
C ILE A 32 10.24 -3.81 5.72
N ASP A 33 11.15 -3.54 4.79
CA ASP A 33 12.55 -3.26 5.04
C ASP A 33 12.91 -1.92 4.37
N ARG A 34 12.87 -0.85 5.17
CA ARG A 34 13.00 0.55 4.72
C ARG A 34 14.36 0.88 4.06
N TYR A 35 15.34 -0.01 4.17
CA TYR A 35 16.70 0.22 3.65
C TYR A 35 16.97 -0.52 2.34
N ARG A 36 15.93 -1.12 1.73
CA ARG A 36 16.09 -1.71 0.40
C ARG A 36 16.32 -0.64 -0.65
N THR A 37 17.24 -0.96 -1.54
CA THR A 37 17.61 -0.17 -2.71
C THR A 37 17.47 -1.02 -3.97
N PRO A 38 17.40 -0.41 -5.16
CA PRO A 38 17.41 -1.15 -6.43
C PRO A 38 18.58 -2.13 -6.52
N LYS A 39 19.75 -1.75 -6.01
CA LYS A 39 20.93 -2.64 -5.98
C LYS A 39 20.71 -3.87 -5.11
N THR A 40 20.13 -3.71 -3.92
CA THR A 40 19.85 -4.85 -3.01
C THR A 40 18.71 -5.75 -3.50
N GLN A 41 17.97 -5.34 -4.54
CA GLN A 41 16.82 -6.06 -5.09
C GLN A 41 17.08 -6.59 -6.51
N GLU A 42 18.26 -6.37 -7.08
CA GLU A 42 18.62 -6.73 -8.45
C GLU A 42 18.43 -8.22 -8.74
N ASP A 43 18.96 -9.10 -7.89
CA ASP A 43 18.83 -10.55 -8.07
C ASP A 43 17.37 -11.03 -7.99
N PHE A 44 16.58 -10.47 -7.08
CA PHE A 44 15.16 -10.81 -6.95
C PHE A 44 14.40 -10.34 -8.20
N ALA A 45 14.67 -9.11 -8.62
CA ALA A 45 14.07 -8.49 -9.79
C ALA A 45 14.37 -9.30 -11.06
N ALA A 46 15.62 -9.72 -11.26
CA ALA A 46 16.03 -10.57 -12.38
C ALA A 46 15.36 -11.94 -12.36
N LYS A 47 15.33 -12.62 -11.20
CA LYS A 47 14.69 -13.94 -11.04
C LYS A 47 13.20 -13.94 -11.33
N HIS A 48 12.54 -12.80 -11.12
CA HIS A 48 11.10 -12.65 -11.29
C HIS A 48 10.72 -11.79 -12.51
N GLU A 49 11.67 -11.45 -13.38
CA GLU A 49 11.46 -10.63 -14.58
C GLU A 49 10.75 -9.29 -14.28
N MET A 50 11.22 -8.61 -13.23
CA MET A 50 10.67 -7.35 -12.76
C MET A 50 11.73 -6.25 -12.76
N GLU A 51 11.27 -4.99 -12.80
CA GLU A 51 12.14 -3.82 -12.63
C GLU A 51 12.62 -3.69 -11.17
N PRO A 52 13.94 -3.53 -10.91
CA PRO A 52 14.49 -3.39 -9.55
C PRO A 52 13.86 -2.24 -8.74
N ALA A 53 13.55 -1.11 -9.39
CA ALA A 53 12.89 0.02 -8.75
C ALA A 53 11.47 -0.34 -8.27
N LYS A 54 10.73 -1.12 -9.07
CA LYS A 54 9.37 -1.58 -8.73
C LYS A 54 9.42 -2.54 -7.54
N VAL A 55 10.32 -3.53 -7.57
CA VAL A 55 10.52 -4.47 -6.45
C VAL A 55 10.93 -3.72 -5.19
N THR A 56 11.86 -2.77 -5.29
CA THR A 56 12.29 -1.92 -4.17
C THR A 56 11.11 -1.20 -3.54
N SER A 57 10.26 -0.56 -4.35
CA SER A 57 9.08 0.17 -3.86
C SER A 57 8.08 -0.70 -3.06
N PHE A 58 8.11 -2.02 -3.28
CA PHE A 58 7.27 -2.97 -2.56
C PHE A 58 7.91 -3.41 -1.25
N ALA A 59 9.24 -3.48 -1.21
CA ALA A 59 10.00 -3.93 -0.06
C ALA A 59 10.26 -2.80 0.96
N ASP A 60 10.53 -1.59 0.47
CA ASP A 60 10.84 -0.41 1.30
C ASP A 60 9.60 0.26 1.90
N GLY A 61 8.41 -0.08 1.40
CA GLY A 61 7.14 0.49 1.83
C GLY A 61 6.71 1.76 1.08
N THR A 62 7.47 2.23 0.09
CA THR A 62 7.14 3.42 -0.73
C THR A 62 5.77 3.27 -1.38
N LYS A 63 5.49 2.13 -2.03
CA LYS A 63 4.21 1.86 -2.67
C LYS A 63 3.05 1.83 -1.67
N LEU A 64 3.25 1.16 -0.52
CA LEU A 64 2.25 1.07 0.54
C LEU A 64 1.92 2.46 1.11
N SER A 65 2.95 3.28 1.34
CA SER A 65 2.81 4.64 1.87
C SER A 65 2.02 5.51 0.90
N MET A 66 2.29 5.40 -0.41
CA MET A 66 1.57 6.15 -1.43
C MET A 66 0.11 5.74 -1.54
N GLU A 67 -0.20 4.43 -1.53
CA GLU A 67 -1.59 3.94 -1.53
C GLU A 67 -2.36 4.39 -0.29
N SER A 68 -1.72 4.34 0.89
CA SER A 68 -2.32 4.79 2.16
C SER A 68 -2.60 6.29 2.15
N ALA A 69 -1.70 7.10 1.58
CA ALA A 69 -1.90 8.55 1.43
C ALA A 69 -3.06 8.87 0.48
N ILE A 70 -3.18 8.16 -0.65
CA ILE A 70 -4.30 8.33 -1.58
C ILE A 70 -5.62 7.95 -0.89
N LEU A 71 -5.64 6.83 -0.17
CA LEU A 71 -6.81 6.38 0.57
C LEU A 71 -7.24 7.41 1.62
N ALA A 72 -6.28 7.91 2.42
CA ALA A 72 -6.52 8.94 3.42
C ALA A 72 -7.14 10.21 2.80
N ASN A 73 -6.55 10.71 1.70
CA ASN A 73 -7.05 11.88 0.99
C ASN A 73 -8.47 11.69 0.43
N ALA A 74 -8.82 10.47 0.00
CA ALA A 74 -10.14 10.17 -0.57
C ALA A 74 -11.24 9.95 0.49
N THR A 75 -10.86 9.65 1.74
CA THR A 75 -11.81 9.17 2.77
C THR A 75 -11.88 10.06 4.01
N GLY A 76 -10.94 10.99 4.16
CA GLY A 76 -10.81 11.82 5.37
C GLY A 76 -10.11 11.11 6.53
N PHE A 77 -9.68 9.85 6.37
CA PHE A 77 -8.81 9.20 7.34
C PHE A 77 -7.44 9.90 7.43
N ARG A 78 -6.73 9.65 8.53
CA ARG A 78 -5.37 10.16 8.78
C ARG A 78 -4.44 9.01 9.14
N ALA A 79 -3.15 9.20 8.88
CA ALA A 79 -2.13 8.28 9.37
C ALA A 79 -2.13 8.30 10.92
N GLY A 80 -2.22 7.14 11.55
CA GLY A 80 -2.16 7.02 13.01
C GLY A 80 -0.79 7.38 13.58
N GLN A 81 0.26 7.13 12.81
CA GLN A 81 1.63 7.57 13.08
C GLN A 81 2.27 8.00 11.75
N ARG A 82 3.03 9.09 11.77
CA ARG A 82 3.88 9.49 10.63
C ARG A 82 5.06 8.52 10.55
N GLY A 83 5.40 8.12 9.33
CA GLY A 83 6.44 7.14 8.99
C GLY A 83 7.64 7.10 9.92
#